data_AF-A0A0C3GSU0-F1
#
_entry.id   AF-A0A0C3GSU0-F1
#
_cell.length_a   1.000
_cell.length_b   1.000
_cell.length_c   1.000
_cell.angle_alpha   90.00
_cell.angle_beta   90.00
_cell.angle_gamma   90.00
#
_symmetry.space_group_name_H-M   'P 1'
#
loop_
_entity.id
_entity.type
_entity.pdbx_description
1 polymer ?
#
loop_
_entity_poly.entity_id
_entity_poly.type
_entity_poly.pdbx_seq_one_letter_code
_entity_poly.pdbx_strand_id
1 'polypeptide(L)' 'MELRAGHFNSAARLVNATSSRCNQSISTFRGVDNERIPNFPVTCSQFSLLAGEDINHILERLQLDIVGTLARKRKRL' A
#
# COMPACT_ATOMS: atom_id res chain seq x y z
N MET A 1 0.46 7.97 -23.19
CA MET A 1 -0.94 7.81 -22.74
C MET A 1 -0.91 7.57 -21.23
N GLU A 2 -0.59 8.60 -20.44
CA GLU A 2 -0.29 8.45 -19.01
C GLU A 2 -1.54 8.69 -18.17
N LEU A 3 -2.41 7.67 -18.16
CA LEU A 3 -3.52 7.62 -17.23
C LEU A 3 -3.12 6.71 -16.05
N ARG A 4 -2.85 7.39 -14.92
CA ARG A 4 -3.67 7.22 -13.71
C ARG A 4 -3.27 6.20 -12.62
N ALA A 5 -2.00 5.95 -12.33
CA ALA A 5 -1.63 5.30 -11.05
C ALA A 5 -2.29 5.98 -9.82
N GLY A 6 -2.42 7.32 -9.86
CA GLY A 6 -3.15 8.09 -8.85
C GLY A 6 -4.64 7.75 -8.70
N HIS A 7 -5.33 7.32 -9.76
CA HIS A 7 -6.75 6.93 -9.70
C HIS A 7 -6.97 5.52 -9.15
N PHE A 8 -6.07 4.59 -9.48
CA PHE A 8 -6.18 3.23 -8.93
C PHE A 8 -5.85 3.22 -7.44
N ASN A 9 -4.83 3.99 -7.05
CA ASN A 9 -4.47 4.13 -5.65
C ASN A 9 -5.48 4.96 -4.86
N SER A 10 -6.16 5.96 -5.45
CA SER A 10 -7.23 6.68 -4.74
C SER A 10 -8.43 5.77 -4.46
N ALA A 11 -8.81 4.90 -5.40
CA ALA A 11 -9.83 3.88 -5.17
C ALA A 11 -9.42 2.88 -4.09
N ALA A 12 -8.17 2.40 -4.11
CA ALA A 12 -7.66 1.51 -3.08
C ALA A 12 -7.64 2.17 -1.69
N ARG A 13 -7.24 3.45 -1.59
CA ARG A 13 -7.29 4.22 -0.32
C ARG A 13 -8.71 4.33 0.21
N LEU A 14 -9.70 4.61 -0.65
CA LEU A 14 -11.10 4.73 -0.23
C LEU A 14 -11.65 3.41 0.31
N VAL A 15 -11.37 2.29 -0.37
CA VAL A 15 -11.80 0.95 0.06
C VAL A 15 -11.10 0.49 1.34
N ASN A 16 -9.81 0.81 1.47
CA ASN A 16 -9.03 0.44 2.65
C ASN A 16 -9.43 1.28 3.87
N ALA A 17 -9.77 2.56 3.66
CA ALA A 17 -10.23 3.45 4.74
C ALA A 17 -11.57 3.02 5.33
N THR A 18 -12.45 2.35 4.57
CA THR A 18 -13.71 1.80 5.07
C THR A 18 -13.55 0.43 5.74
N SER A 19 -12.39 -0.22 5.57
CA SER A 19 -12.11 -1.57 6.05
C SER A 19 -11.45 -1.55 7.45
N SER A 20 -12.25 -1.31 8.49
CA SER A 20 -11.75 -1.13 9.87
C SER A 20 -11.51 -2.43 10.67
N ARG A 21 -11.63 -3.64 10.08
CA ARG A 21 -11.58 -4.90 10.86
C ARG A 21 -10.46 -5.86 10.44
N CYS A 22 -9.92 -6.59 11.42
CA CYS A 22 -8.70 -7.38 11.34
C CYS A 22 -8.61 -8.43 10.23
N ASN A 23 -9.68 -8.84 9.56
CA ASN A 23 -9.61 -9.81 8.46
C ASN A 23 -10.30 -9.35 7.18
N GLN A 24 -10.62 -8.06 7.10
CA GLN A 24 -11.23 -7.52 5.89
C GLN A 24 -10.18 -7.48 4.77
N SER A 25 -10.58 -7.97 3.60
CA SER A 25 -9.73 -7.93 2.42
C SER A 25 -9.47 -6.47 2.06
N ILE A 26 -8.21 -6.11 1.87
CA ILE A 26 -7.82 -4.79 1.39
C ILE A 26 -7.59 -4.82 -0.10
N SER A 27 -7.88 -3.69 -0.74
CA SER A 27 -7.58 -3.49 -2.15
C SER A 27 -6.08 -3.28 -2.33
N THR A 28 -5.51 -3.98 -3.31
CA THR A 28 -4.07 -3.94 -3.60
C THR A 28 -3.69 -2.58 -4.17
N PHE A 29 -2.67 -1.93 -3.60
CA PHE A 29 -2.06 -0.77 -4.25
C PHE A 29 -1.37 -1.20 -5.55
N ARG A 30 -1.36 -0.28 -6.52
CA ARG A 30 -0.63 -0.44 -7.79
C ARG A 30 0.58 0.48 -7.80
N GLY A 31 1.65 -0.01 -8.41
CA GLY A 31 2.84 0.78 -8.68
C GLY A 31 2.54 1.94 -9.62
N VAL A 32 3.50 2.87 -9.74
CA VAL A 32 3.42 4.03 -10.65
C VAL A 32 3.25 3.63 -12.12
N ASP A 33 3.73 2.45 -12.46
CA ASP A 33 3.65 1.71 -13.72
C ASP A 33 2.35 0.91 -13.89
N ASN A 34 1.37 1.09 -12.99
CA ASN A 34 0.07 0.38 -12.96
C ASN A 34 0.17 -1.14 -12.74
N GLU A 35 1.35 -1.65 -12.41
CA GLU A 35 1.56 -3.04 -12.03
C GLU A 35 1.11 -3.32 -10.60
N ARG A 36 0.78 -4.59 -10.32
CA ARG A 36 0.52 -5.02 -8.94
C ARG A 36 1.83 -5.00 -8.16
N ILE A 37 1.78 -4.48 -6.93
CA ILE A 37 2.91 -4.59 -6.02
C ILE A 37 2.98 -6.05 -5.53
N PRO A 38 4.06 -6.79 -5.83
CA PRO A 38 4.20 -8.17 -5.38
C PRO A 38 4.21 -8.24 -3.85
N ASN A 39 3.67 -9.33 -3.30
CA ASN A 39 3.60 -9.58 -1.85
C ASN A 39 2.83 -8.51 -1.05
N PHE A 40 1.99 -7.70 -1.72
CA PHE A 40 1.13 -6.76 -1.02
C PHE A 40 0.13 -7.53 -0.13
N PRO A 41 -0.03 -7.16 1.15
CA PRO A 41 -0.87 -7.88 2.09
C PRO A 41 -2.33 -7.91 1.63
N VAL A 42 -3.00 -9.03 1.90
CA VAL A 42 -4.39 -9.26 1.49
C VAL A 42 -5.38 -8.70 2.51
N THR A 43 -4.97 -8.56 3.78
CA THR A 43 -5.82 -8.07 4.88
C THR A 43 -5.13 -7.02 5.75
N CYS A 44 -5.92 -6.23 6.49
CA CYS A 44 -5.42 -5.26 7.46
C CYS A 44 -4.54 -5.89 8.56
N SER A 45 -4.82 -7.13 8.98
CA SER A 45 -3.97 -7.86 9.95
C SER A 45 -2.61 -8.20 9.36
N GLN A 46 -2.56 -8.71 8.13
CA GLN A 46 -1.30 -9.00 7.44
C GLN A 46 -0.47 -7.73 7.23
N PHE A 47 -1.12 -6.59 6.98
CA PHE A 47 -0.44 -5.30 6.89
C PHE A 47 0.30 -4.94 8.18
N SER A 48 -0.27 -5.26 9.34
CA SER A 48 0.36 -5.02 10.64
C SER A 48 1.56 -5.93 10.92
N LEU A 49 1.61 -7.08 10.24
CA LEU A 49 2.66 -8.09 10.33
C LEU A 49 3.80 -7.87 9.31
N LEU A 50 3.64 -6.94 8.36
CA LEU A 50 4.68 -6.64 7.38
C LEU A 50 5.99 -6.19 8.05
N ALA A 51 7.09 -6.77 7.58
CA ALA A 51 8.43 -6.35 7.97
C ALA A 51 8.73 -4.96 7.38
N GLY A 52 9.72 -4.28 7.97
CA GLY A 52 10.13 -2.96 7.49
C GLY A 52 10.64 -2.97 6.05
N GLU A 53 11.22 -4.09 5.60
CA GLU A 53 11.71 -4.28 4.24
C GLU A 53 10.57 -4.38 3.23
N ASP A 54 9.52 -5.17 3.52
CA ASP A 54 8.34 -5.24 2.66
C ASP A 54 7.65 -3.89 2.52
N ILE A 55 7.57 -3.13 3.63
CA ILE A 55 7.03 -1.76 3.60
C ILE A 55 7.89 -0.84 2.73
N ASN A 56 9.21 -1.00 2.74
CA ASN A 56 10.09 -0.23 1.85
C ASN A 56 9.80 -0.56 0.38
N HIS A 57 9.70 -1.84 0.03
CA HIS A 57 9.40 -2.26 -1.34
C HIS A 57 8.06 -1.73 -1.84
N ILE A 58 7.03 -1.73 -0.98
CA ILE A 58 5.73 -1.12 -1.31
C ILE A 58 5.90 0.38 -1.56
N LEU A 59 6.62 1.09 -0.69
CA LEU A 59 6.87 2.52 -0.84
C LEU A 59 7.71 2.86 -2.09
N GLU A 60 8.74 2.07 -2.42
CA GLU A 60 9.55 2.23 -3.63
C GLU A 60 8.72 2.07 -4.90
N ARG A 61 7.86 1.04 -4.96
CA ARG A 61 6.94 0.83 -6.10
C ARG A 61 5.92 1.97 -6.24
N LEU A 62 5.60 2.64 -5.13
CA LEU A 62 4.76 3.83 -5.08
C LEU A 62 5.54 5.14 -5.31
N GLN A 63 6.87 5.08 -5.49
CA GLN A 63 7.77 6.24 -5.53
C GLN A 63 7.61 7.18 -4.33
N LEU A 64 7.32 6.60 -3.17
CA LEU A 64 7.21 7.30 -1.90
C LEU A 64 8.53 7.20 -1.13
N ASP A 65 8.80 8.21 -0.31
CA ASP A 65 9.99 8.26 0.51
C ASP A 65 10.04 7.07 1.49
N ILE A 66 11.17 6.35 1.50
CA ILE A 66 11.44 5.23 2.41
C ILE A 66 12.19 5.65 3.67
N VAL A 67 12.57 6.93 3.79
CA VAL A 67 13.33 7.43 4.94
C VAL A 67 12.42 7.62 6.16
N GLY A 68 12.90 7.19 7.34
CA GLY A 68 12.23 7.38 8.62
C GLY A 68 11.91 6.08 9.37
N THR A 69 11.21 6.21 10.49
CA THR A 69 10.82 5.08 11.35
C THR A 69 9.72 4.24 10.72
N LEU A 70 9.61 2.97 11.11
CA LEU A 70 8.56 2.06 10.62
C LEU A 70 7.15 2.65 10.75
N ALA A 71 6.86 3.31 11.88
CA ALA A 71 5.58 3.97 12.11
C ALA A 71 5.30 5.10 11.10
N ARG A 72 6.34 5.88 10.73
CA ARG A 72 6.22 6.96 9.74
C ARG A 72 6.01 6.41 8.34
N LYS A 73 6.68 5.30 7.99
CA LYS A 73 6.48 4.58 6.73
C LYS A 73 5.07 4.00 6.61
N ARG A 74 4.56 3.36 7.67
CA ARG A 74 3.19 2.84 7.73
C ARG A 74 2.12 3.94 7.58
N LYS A 75 2.37 5.14 8.10
CA LYS A 75 1.44 6.28 7.96
C LYS A 75 1.34 6.84 6.53
N ARG A 76 2.33 6.58 5.67
CA ARG A 76 2.35 7.06 4.27
C ARG A 76 1.52 6.19 3.33
N LEU A 77 1.26 4.95 3.73
CA LEU A 77 0.37 3.99 3.07
C LEU A 77 -1.07 4.27 3.49
#